data_AF-A0A7X3BQA0-F1
#
_entry.id   AF-A0A7X3BQA0-F1
#
_cell.length_a   1.000
_cell.length_b   1.000
_cell.length_c   1.000
_cell.angle_alpha   90.00
_cell.angle_beta   90.00
_cell.angle_gamma   90.00
#
_symmetry.space_group_name_H-M   'P 1'
#
loop_
_entity.id
_entity.type
_entity.pdbx_description
1 polymer ?
#
loop_
_entity_poly.entity_id
_entity_poly.type
_entity_poly.pdbx_seq_one_letter_code
_entity_poly.pdbx_strand_id
1 'polypeptide(L)'
;MENIEELLGTLQEQSFTFNYENREVRIDLDTLLSDYDDGTSFIDYISDFYYVQSVYQKLKNSEDADPVEFFKEFSNSNKSYYKLLSFIKFYYSELKKCLYEIKDGTKFRRRIHFEIYRELLYNSYSYIKIGWIPYLDKEDNDIDVTIYIESNLEEKNKILTYFIKQYDVGLNPVLKLTLLRIILELLINDRENFELRKQSLEKFLESFSNELNNLTSKFQSTLNRHVPNQILCLVSVDNNNWFGQMINNVEFSNALNTLTGKNRRNLNCYAVAYSDKFSYYAINNMDGDDQQKLHDLFTKLLDNIPAAKLTNDVRYYLTDEENSITYDQFENHIEPIGSSYNRMFTCCERKIFAKLREEELKNNKINQMNILVTQAPCVYCSRELNYIKKIGSVTMNINYPELERINTHDCLAQKIFNLNNPEG
;
A
#
# COMPACT_ATOMS: atom_id res chain seq x y z
N MET A 1 -19.79 25.89 -6.05
CA MET A 1 -19.25 25.04 -4.95
C MET A 1 -20.00 23.72 -4.84
N GLU A 2 -21.32 23.70 -5.06
CA GLU A 2 -22.17 22.49 -5.05
C GLU A 2 -21.59 21.32 -5.89
N ASN A 3 -21.17 21.56 -7.14
CA ASN A 3 -20.58 20.51 -7.99
C ASN A 3 -19.22 19.95 -7.49
N ILE A 4 -18.47 20.72 -6.68
CA ILE A 4 -17.26 20.20 -6.02
C ILE A 4 -17.65 19.28 -4.88
N GLU A 5 -18.70 19.62 -4.13
CA GLU A 5 -19.23 18.79 -3.06
C GLU A 5 -19.84 17.50 -3.60
N GLU A 6 -20.55 17.58 -4.73
CA GLU A 6 -21.07 16.41 -5.44
C GLU A 6 -19.93 15.48 -5.91
N LEU A 7 -18.85 16.03 -6.48
CA LEU A 7 -17.69 15.25 -6.88
C LEU A 7 -16.96 14.62 -5.67
N LEU A 8 -16.84 15.36 -4.57
CA LEU A 8 -16.31 14.83 -3.31
C LEU A 8 -17.20 13.71 -2.74
N GLY A 9 -18.53 13.87 -2.81
CA GLY A 9 -19.50 12.84 -2.43
C GLY A 9 -19.37 11.59 -3.31
N THR A 10 -19.25 11.78 -4.63
CA THR A 10 -19.00 10.70 -5.60
C THR A 10 -17.74 9.92 -5.23
N LEU A 11 -16.67 10.61 -4.80
CA LEU A 11 -15.43 9.99 -4.33
C LEU A 11 -15.60 9.22 -3.01
N GLN A 12 -16.39 9.75 -2.08
CA GLN A 12 -16.69 9.07 -0.81
C GLN A 12 -17.48 7.76 -1.02
N GLU A 13 -18.30 7.69 -2.06
CA GLU A 13 -19.06 6.49 -2.42
C GLU A 13 -18.23 5.44 -3.19
N GLN A 14 -17.05 5.84 -3.71
CA GLN A 14 -16.17 4.91 -4.42
C GLN A 14 -15.62 3.84 -3.48
N SER A 15 -15.43 2.66 -4.05
CA SER A 15 -14.90 1.51 -3.34
C SER A 15 -14.24 0.54 -4.30
N PHE A 16 -13.31 -0.25 -3.78
CA PHE A 16 -12.66 -1.33 -4.49
C PHE A 16 -12.99 -2.67 -3.87
N THR A 17 -13.18 -3.65 -4.72
CA THR A 17 -13.43 -5.04 -4.34
C THR A 17 -12.11 -5.81 -4.40
N PHE A 18 -11.78 -6.52 -3.33
CA PHE A 18 -10.61 -7.38 -3.25
C PHE A 18 -11.06 -8.83 -3.05
N ASN A 19 -10.52 -9.71 -3.89
CA ASN A 19 -10.90 -11.12 -3.94
C ASN A 19 -9.77 -12.00 -3.43
N TYR A 20 -10.11 -13.01 -2.63
CA TYR A 20 -9.20 -14.06 -2.22
C TYR A 20 -9.95 -15.39 -2.21
N GLU A 21 -9.55 -16.33 -3.06
CA GLU A 21 -10.36 -17.52 -3.34
C GLU A 21 -11.78 -17.13 -3.77
N ASN A 22 -12.79 -17.73 -3.14
CA ASN A 22 -14.20 -17.45 -3.41
C ASN A 22 -14.75 -16.31 -2.52
N ARG A 23 -13.88 -15.60 -1.81
CA ARG A 23 -14.26 -14.56 -0.85
C ARG A 23 -13.98 -13.18 -1.42
N GLU A 24 -14.91 -12.28 -1.15
CA GLU A 24 -14.92 -10.92 -1.64
C GLU A 24 -15.03 -9.96 -0.45
N VAL A 25 -14.17 -8.92 -0.43
CA VAL A 25 -14.29 -7.81 0.52
C VAL A 25 -14.27 -6.49 -0.21
N ARG A 26 -15.27 -5.64 0.08
CA ARG A 26 -15.38 -4.27 -0.42
C ARG A 26 -14.68 -3.31 0.54
N ILE A 27 -13.84 -2.44 0.01
CA ILE A 27 -13.07 -1.43 0.74
C ILE A 27 -13.46 -0.06 0.20
N ASP A 28 -13.92 0.84 1.06
CA ASP A 28 -14.14 2.23 0.67
C ASP A 28 -12.83 2.93 0.25
N LEU A 29 -12.96 3.95 -0.59
CA LEU A 29 -11.79 4.68 -1.09
C LEU A 29 -10.94 5.26 0.05
N ASP A 30 -11.56 5.78 1.10
CA ASP A 30 -10.84 6.44 2.20
C ASP A 30 -9.92 5.49 2.95
N THR A 31 -10.39 4.27 3.20
CA THR A 31 -9.59 3.19 3.78
C THR A 31 -8.46 2.77 2.84
N LEU A 32 -8.72 2.64 1.53
CA LEU A 32 -7.67 2.29 0.57
C LEU A 32 -6.55 3.35 0.48
N LEU A 33 -6.92 4.63 0.63
CA LEU A 33 -5.99 5.75 0.55
C LEU A 33 -5.22 6.01 1.84
N SER A 34 -5.59 5.37 2.97
CA SER A 34 -5.06 5.74 4.28
C SER A 34 -3.54 5.58 4.39
N ASP A 35 -2.93 6.51 5.10
CA ASP A 35 -1.55 6.47 5.59
C ASP A 35 -1.59 6.21 7.10
N TYR A 36 -0.54 5.58 7.61
CA TYR A 36 -0.34 5.31 9.04
C TYR A 36 0.82 6.16 9.57
N ASP A 37 0.86 6.34 10.89
CA ASP A 37 1.83 7.24 11.55
C ASP A 37 3.29 6.87 11.34
N ASP A 38 3.56 5.59 11.06
CA ASP A 38 4.91 5.09 10.77
C ASP A 38 5.35 5.35 9.31
N GLY A 39 4.51 5.98 8.50
CA GLY A 39 4.76 6.30 7.10
C GLY A 39 4.52 5.12 6.15
N THR A 40 3.92 4.03 6.63
CA THR A 40 3.31 3.00 5.78
C THR A 40 1.88 3.38 5.40
N SER A 41 1.27 2.60 4.51
CA SER A 41 -0.07 2.84 4.02
C SER A 41 -0.87 1.54 3.86
N PHE A 42 -2.19 1.66 3.71
CA PHE A 42 -3.05 0.49 3.50
C PHE A 42 -2.57 -0.37 2.31
N ILE A 43 -2.15 0.28 1.21
CA ILE A 43 -1.69 -0.42 0.01
C ILE A 43 -0.41 -1.25 0.23
N ASP A 44 0.41 -0.88 1.22
CA ASP A 44 1.61 -1.64 1.58
C ASP A 44 1.27 -3.00 2.16
N TYR A 45 0.27 -3.04 3.05
CA TYR A 45 -0.14 -4.28 3.72
C TYR A 45 -0.97 -5.18 2.82
N ILE A 46 -1.89 -4.64 2.01
CA ILE A 46 -2.68 -5.46 1.09
C ILE A 46 -1.80 -6.08 -0.01
N SER A 47 -0.77 -5.38 -0.48
CA SER A 47 0.20 -5.94 -1.43
C SER A 47 1.00 -7.08 -0.81
N ASP A 48 1.47 -6.92 0.42
CA ASP A 48 2.20 -7.94 1.17
C ASP A 48 1.33 -9.17 1.45
N PHE A 49 0.05 -8.95 1.78
CA PHE A 49 -0.97 -9.99 1.93
C PHE A 49 -1.05 -10.86 0.68
N TYR A 50 -1.32 -10.27 -0.49
CA TYR A 50 -1.45 -11.03 -1.73
C TYR A 50 -0.15 -11.75 -2.10
N TYR A 51 1.01 -11.13 -1.87
CA TYR A 51 2.29 -11.74 -2.21
C TYR A 51 2.57 -13.03 -1.41
N VAL A 52 2.43 -12.97 -0.08
CA VAL A 52 2.65 -14.14 0.79
C VAL A 52 1.59 -15.20 0.56
N GLN A 53 0.33 -14.77 0.39
CA GLN A 53 -0.76 -15.71 0.17
C GLN A 53 -0.64 -16.45 -1.17
N SER A 54 -0.06 -15.84 -2.19
CA SER A 54 0.29 -16.55 -3.44
C SER A 54 1.28 -17.67 -3.24
N VAL A 55 2.32 -17.44 -2.44
CA VAL A 55 3.29 -18.48 -2.10
C VAL A 55 2.62 -19.58 -1.27
N TYR A 56 1.83 -19.20 -0.27
CA TYR A 56 1.12 -20.14 0.60
C TYR A 56 0.20 -21.09 -0.18
N GLN A 57 -0.64 -20.53 -1.07
CA GLN A 57 -1.58 -21.32 -1.87
C GLN A 57 -0.87 -22.25 -2.84
N LYS A 58 0.25 -21.81 -3.42
CA LYS A 58 1.02 -22.66 -4.33
C LYS A 58 1.71 -23.82 -3.58
N LEU A 59 2.27 -23.57 -2.40
CA LEU A 59 2.87 -24.61 -1.55
C LEU A 59 1.85 -25.66 -1.11
N LYS A 60 0.62 -25.27 -0.78
CA LYS A 60 -0.45 -26.23 -0.48
C LYS A 60 -0.73 -27.21 -1.60
N ASN A 61 -0.48 -26.82 -2.84
CA ASN A 61 -0.76 -27.59 -4.05
C ASN A 61 0.49 -28.24 -4.65
N SER A 62 1.65 -28.19 -3.98
CA SER A 62 2.92 -28.73 -4.48
C SER A 62 3.69 -29.41 -3.35
N GLU A 63 3.76 -30.74 -3.38
CA GLU A 63 4.64 -31.51 -2.49
C GLU A 63 6.11 -31.24 -2.87
N ASP A 64 6.96 -31.03 -1.85
CA ASP A 64 8.42 -30.84 -1.96
C ASP A 64 8.95 -29.58 -2.68
N ALA A 65 8.11 -28.57 -2.94
CA ALA A 65 8.55 -27.33 -3.57
C ALA A 65 9.28 -26.38 -2.59
N ASP A 66 10.37 -25.74 -3.05
CA ASP A 66 11.07 -24.70 -2.28
C ASP A 66 10.25 -23.39 -2.29
N PRO A 67 9.81 -22.89 -1.12
CA PRO A 67 9.09 -21.62 -1.01
C PRO A 67 9.81 -20.43 -1.67
N VAL A 68 11.15 -20.43 -1.67
CA VAL A 68 11.97 -19.34 -2.23
C VAL A 68 11.77 -19.23 -3.75
N GLU A 69 11.58 -20.36 -4.44
CA GLU A 69 11.31 -20.37 -5.88
C GLU A 69 9.98 -19.67 -6.20
N PHE A 70 8.94 -19.93 -5.40
CA PHE A 70 7.65 -19.27 -5.57
C PHE A 70 7.69 -17.78 -5.22
N PHE A 71 8.44 -17.39 -4.19
CA PHE A 71 8.68 -15.96 -3.92
C PHE A 71 9.32 -15.26 -5.14
N LYS A 72 10.31 -15.89 -5.78
CA LYS A 72 10.96 -15.36 -6.99
C LYS A 72 9.99 -15.27 -8.16
N GLU A 73 9.21 -16.33 -8.40
CA GLU A 73 8.18 -16.38 -9.44
C GLU A 73 7.19 -15.22 -9.31
N PHE A 74 6.71 -14.94 -8.09
CA PHE A 74 5.73 -13.89 -7.85
C PHE A 74 6.29 -12.47 -7.76
N SER A 75 7.61 -12.31 -7.70
CA SER A 75 8.24 -11.00 -7.44
C SER A 75 7.85 -9.95 -8.47
N ASN A 76 7.85 -10.29 -9.77
CA ASN A 76 7.53 -9.34 -10.84
C ASN A 76 6.05 -8.98 -10.87
N SER A 77 5.16 -9.95 -10.65
CA SER A 77 3.73 -9.70 -10.59
C SER A 77 3.35 -8.87 -9.36
N ASN A 78 3.96 -9.15 -8.20
CA ASN A 78 3.76 -8.33 -7.00
C ASN A 78 4.27 -6.88 -7.19
N LYS A 79 5.43 -6.68 -7.82
CA LYS A 79 5.92 -5.32 -8.15
C LYS A 79 4.93 -4.56 -9.04
N SER A 80 4.34 -5.25 -10.01
CA SER A 80 3.37 -4.65 -10.94
C SER A 80 2.04 -4.36 -10.26
N TYR A 81 1.57 -5.27 -9.42
CA TYR A 81 0.39 -5.08 -8.57
C TYR A 81 0.55 -3.88 -7.65
N TYR A 82 1.68 -3.76 -6.98
CA TYR A 82 1.94 -2.62 -6.10
C TYR A 82 2.02 -1.29 -6.86
N LYS A 83 2.62 -1.28 -8.06
CA LYS A 83 2.63 -0.10 -8.94
C LYS A 83 1.22 0.35 -9.31
N LEU A 84 0.32 -0.61 -9.58
CA LEU A 84 -1.09 -0.31 -9.83
C LEU A 84 -1.76 0.31 -8.60
N LEU A 85 -1.59 -0.28 -7.42
CA LEU A 85 -2.13 0.25 -6.17
C LEU A 85 -1.59 1.65 -5.85
N SER A 86 -0.29 1.87 -6.07
CA SER A 86 0.35 3.18 -5.90
C SER A 86 -0.21 4.21 -6.88
N PHE A 87 -0.48 3.80 -8.12
CA PHE A 87 -1.07 4.69 -9.12
C PHE A 87 -2.52 5.05 -8.79
N ILE A 88 -3.33 4.07 -8.35
CA ILE A 88 -4.68 4.29 -7.83
C ILE A 88 -4.62 5.27 -6.66
N LYS A 89 -3.79 4.98 -5.65
CA LYS A 89 -3.65 5.82 -4.47
C LYS A 89 -3.25 7.25 -4.83
N PHE A 90 -2.24 7.41 -5.67
CA PHE A 90 -1.80 8.70 -6.17
C PHE A 90 -2.93 9.48 -6.85
N TYR A 91 -3.60 8.87 -7.82
CA TYR A 91 -4.63 9.55 -8.61
C TYR A 91 -5.76 10.08 -7.72
N TYR A 92 -6.35 9.22 -6.89
CA TYR A 92 -7.48 9.61 -6.05
C TYR A 92 -7.07 10.52 -4.89
N SER A 93 -5.87 10.34 -4.32
CA SER A 93 -5.38 11.24 -3.26
C SER A 93 -5.15 12.65 -3.80
N GLU A 94 -4.50 12.78 -4.96
CA GLU A 94 -4.27 14.09 -5.58
C GLU A 94 -5.57 14.73 -6.04
N LEU A 95 -6.54 13.95 -6.51
CA LEU A 95 -7.87 14.46 -6.83
C LEU A 95 -8.59 15.00 -5.58
N LYS A 96 -8.66 14.22 -4.48
CA LYS A 96 -9.27 14.67 -3.23
C LYS A 96 -8.59 15.93 -2.70
N LYS A 97 -7.25 15.93 -2.59
CA LYS A 97 -6.48 17.10 -2.13
C LYS A 97 -6.78 18.32 -2.98
N CYS A 98 -6.76 18.17 -4.31
CA CYS A 98 -7.05 19.24 -5.24
C CYS A 98 -8.46 19.81 -5.00
N LEU A 99 -9.49 18.98 -4.91
CA LEU A 99 -10.87 19.42 -4.68
C LEU A 99 -11.04 20.14 -3.34
N TYR A 100 -10.38 19.69 -2.27
CA TYR A 100 -10.37 20.39 -0.99
C TYR A 100 -9.64 21.74 -1.08
N GLU A 101 -8.47 21.81 -1.73
CA GLU A 101 -7.77 23.09 -1.96
C GLU A 101 -8.60 24.09 -2.76
N ILE A 102 -9.44 23.60 -3.69
CA ILE A 102 -10.40 24.41 -4.44
C ILE A 102 -11.54 24.88 -3.54
N LYS A 103 -12.13 23.97 -2.76
CA LYS A 103 -13.24 24.27 -1.84
C LYS A 103 -12.84 25.28 -0.77
N ASP A 104 -11.65 25.15 -0.17
CA ASP A 104 -11.21 25.98 0.96
C ASP A 104 -10.80 27.41 0.54
N GLY A 105 -10.65 27.67 -0.77
CA GLY A 105 -10.47 29.01 -1.34
C GLY A 105 -9.20 29.78 -0.92
N THR A 106 -8.36 29.24 -0.05
CA THR A 106 -7.22 29.93 0.57
C THR A 106 -6.07 30.23 -0.40
N LYS A 107 -5.92 29.44 -1.48
CA LYS A 107 -4.92 29.66 -2.56
C LYS A 107 -5.51 30.20 -3.87
N PHE A 108 -6.84 30.36 -3.93
CA PHE A 108 -7.59 30.71 -5.16
C PHE A 108 -7.55 32.18 -5.58
N ARG A 109 -6.97 33.04 -4.75
CA ARG A 109 -7.16 34.50 -4.83
C ARG A 109 -6.07 35.25 -5.61
N ARG A 110 -5.14 34.55 -6.26
CA ARG A 110 -4.14 35.17 -7.15
C ARG A 110 -4.58 34.99 -8.59
N ARG A 111 -4.78 36.10 -9.32
CA ARG A 111 -4.88 36.09 -10.78
C ARG A 111 -3.67 35.34 -11.31
N ILE A 112 -3.90 34.23 -12.01
CA ILE A 112 -2.82 33.58 -12.76
C ILE A 112 -3.18 33.74 -14.23
N HIS A 113 -2.52 34.69 -14.88
CA HIS A 113 -2.60 34.84 -16.33
C HIS A 113 -1.84 33.68 -16.97
N PHE A 114 -2.52 32.58 -17.26
CA PHE A 114 -2.04 31.57 -18.20
C PHE A 114 -2.70 31.84 -19.55
N GLU A 115 -2.04 32.62 -20.41
CA GLU A 115 -2.56 32.87 -21.76
C GLU A 115 -2.55 31.62 -22.62
N ILE A 116 -1.53 30.75 -22.49
CA ILE A 116 -1.42 29.39 -23.02
C ILE A 116 -0.38 28.63 -22.19
N TYR A 117 -0.77 27.51 -21.57
CA TYR A 117 0.20 26.53 -21.04
C TYR A 117 0.56 25.56 -22.16
N ARG A 118 1.83 25.47 -22.54
CA ARG A 118 2.30 24.49 -23.51
C ARG A 118 3.51 23.75 -22.95
N GLU A 119 3.34 22.46 -22.71
CA GLU A 119 4.43 21.57 -22.30
C GLU A 119 4.81 20.68 -23.47
N LEU A 120 6.08 20.78 -23.91
CA LEU A 120 6.66 19.85 -24.87
C LEU A 120 7.21 18.65 -24.11
N LEU A 121 6.77 17.46 -24.46
CA LEU A 121 7.18 16.25 -23.78
C LEU A 121 8.30 15.61 -24.61
N TYR A 122 9.55 15.79 -24.16
CA TYR A 122 10.80 15.31 -24.80
C TYR A 122 11.09 15.93 -26.18
N ASN A 123 12.21 15.56 -26.83
CA ASN A 123 12.54 15.90 -28.23
C ASN A 123 11.61 15.20 -29.27
N SER A 124 10.36 14.92 -28.90
CA SER A 124 9.33 14.30 -29.72
C SER A 124 8.22 15.31 -30.06
N TYR A 125 7.40 15.01 -31.07
CA TYR A 125 6.28 15.87 -31.49
C TYR A 125 5.07 15.86 -30.53
N SER A 126 5.17 15.20 -29.36
CA SER A 126 4.10 15.14 -28.36
C SER A 126 4.09 16.37 -27.45
N TYR A 127 2.90 16.92 -27.20
CA TYR A 127 2.73 18.09 -26.35
C TYR A 127 1.36 18.12 -25.69
N ILE A 128 1.28 18.83 -24.56
CA ILE A 128 0.01 19.26 -23.98
C ILE A 128 -0.07 20.77 -24.17
N LYS A 129 -1.12 21.24 -24.83
CA LYS A 129 -1.44 22.66 -24.90
C LYS A 129 -2.76 22.89 -24.21
N ILE A 130 -2.72 23.64 -23.12
CA ILE A 130 -3.90 24.12 -22.40
C ILE A 130 -4.05 25.60 -22.76
N GLY A 131 -5.04 25.90 -23.59
CA GLY A 131 -5.23 27.23 -24.17
C GLY A 131 -5.57 28.25 -23.10
N TRP A 132 -6.70 28.09 -22.44
CA TRP A 132 -7.15 29.01 -21.39
C TRP A 132 -7.35 28.20 -20.12
N ILE A 133 -6.73 28.62 -19.02
CA ILE A 133 -7.07 28.12 -17.69
C ILE A 133 -7.71 29.27 -16.95
N PRO A 134 -8.91 29.07 -16.44
CA PRO A 134 -9.68 30.13 -15.84
C PRO A 134 -9.26 30.40 -14.40
N TYR A 135 -9.51 31.63 -13.99
CA TYR A 135 -9.30 32.12 -12.64
C TYR A 135 -10.66 32.47 -12.03
N LEU A 136 -10.76 32.41 -10.70
CA LEU A 136 -11.89 32.98 -9.98
C LEU A 136 -11.68 34.50 -9.91
N ASP A 137 -12.61 35.26 -10.52
CA ASP A 137 -12.59 36.72 -10.38
C ASP A 137 -13.05 37.12 -8.97
N LYS A 138 -12.55 38.24 -8.46
CA LYS A 138 -12.81 38.72 -7.09
C LYS A 138 -14.19 39.32 -6.91
N GLU A 139 -14.85 39.70 -8.00
CA GLU A 139 -16.03 40.57 -7.97
C GLU A 139 -17.34 39.83 -8.26
N ASP A 140 -17.27 38.73 -9.01
CA ASP A 140 -18.41 37.85 -9.28
C ASP A 140 -18.12 36.45 -8.72
N ASN A 141 -19.07 35.86 -8.01
CA ASN A 141 -19.03 34.45 -7.59
C ASN A 141 -19.10 33.47 -8.78
N ASP A 142 -18.99 33.97 -10.02
CA ASP A 142 -19.05 33.22 -11.26
C ASP A 142 -17.65 32.75 -11.67
N ILE A 143 -17.54 31.45 -11.89
CA ILE A 143 -16.29 30.81 -12.30
C ILE A 143 -16.30 30.71 -13.82
N ASP A 144 -15.66 31.66 -14.50
CA ASP A 144 -15.69 31.75 -15.95
C ASP A 144 -14.65 30.80 -16.57
N VAL A 145 -14.97 29.50 -16.53
CA VAL A 145 -14.06 28.43 -16.92
C VAL A 145 -14.17 28.06 -18.39
N THR A 146 -13.06 28.19 -19.11
CA THR A 146 -12.92 27.71 -20.48
C THR A 146 -11.62 26.94 -20.59
N ILE A 147 -11.69 25.61 -20.58
CA ILE A 147 -10.53 24.74 -20.76
C ILE A 147 -10.49 24.29 -22.23
N TYR A 148 -9.36 24.51 -22.90
CA TYR A 148 -9.08 23.96 -24.23
C TYR A 148 -7.84 23.10 -24.12
N ILE A 149 -7.94 21.80 -24.40
CA ILE A 149 -6.79 20.91 -24.40
C ILE A 149 -6.60 20.35 -25.80
N GLU A 150 -5.43 20.63 -26.37
CA GLU A 150 -4.94 20.01 -27.59
C GLU A 150 -3.73 19.17 -27.24
N SER A 151 -3.77 17.89 -27.61
CA SER A 151 -2.65 16.99 -27.40
C SER A 151 -2.46 16.05 -28.58
N ASN A 152 -1.21 15.95 -29.04
CA ASN A 152 -0.76 14.95 -29.99
C ASN A 152 -0.08 13.82 -29.18
N LEU A 153 -0.79 12.71 -29.01
CA LEU A 153 -0.52 11.72 -27.96
C LEU A 153 0.05 10.41 -28.50
N GLU A 154 1.09 10.50 -29.33
CA GLU A 154 1.83 9.30 -29.75
C GLU A 154 2.38 8.50 -28.55
N GLU A 155 2.58 9.14 -27.38
CA GLU A 155 3.11 8.50 -26.17
C GLU A 155 2.37 8.89 -24.85
N LYS A 156 1.18 8.33 -24.61
CA LYS A 156 0.39 8.43 -23.34
C LYS A 156 1.22 8.34 -22.06
N ASN A 157 2.22 7.45 -22.03
CA ASN A 157 3.08 7.22 -20.87
C ASN A 157 3.93 8.45 -20.50
N LYS A 158 4.30 9.31 -21.46
CA LYS A 158 5.10 10.52 -21.20
C LYS A 158 4.32 11.55 -20.38
N ILE A 159 3.03 11.74 -20.66
CA ILE A 159 2.17 12.66 -19.89
C ILE A 159 2.05 12.22 -18.45
N LEU A 160 1.76 10.94 -18.24
CA LEU A 160 1.62 10.38 -16.91
C LEU A 160 2.94 10.49 -16.13
N THR A 161 4.05 10.17 -16.78
CA THR A 161 5.41 10.33 -16.24
C THR A 161 5.67 11.78 -15.86
N TYR A 162 5.34 12.73 -16.73
CA TYR A 162 5.49 14.16 -16.46
C TYR A 162 4.68 14.56 -15.23
N PHE A 163 3.40 14.20 -15.18
CA PHE A 163 2.54 14.60 -14.07
C PHE A 163 3.02 14.02 -12.73
N ILE A 164 3.39 12.73 -12.70
CA ILE A 164 3.98 12.09 -11.52
C ILE A 164 5.31 12.73 -11.13
N LYS A 165 6.07 13.32 -12.06
CA LYS A 165 7.30 14.05 -11.70
C LYS A 165 7.04 15.48 -11.20
N GLN A 166 5.94 16.10 -11.63
CA GLN A 166 5.67 17.52 -11.41
C GLN A 166 4.64 17.81 -10.32
N TYR A 167 3.90 16.82 -9.82
CA TYR A 167 2.83 17.05 -8.83
C TYR A 167 3.32 17.72 -7.52
N ASP A 168 4.57 17.44 -7.12
CA ASP A 168 5.22 18.01 -5.94
C ASP A 168 5.70 19.47 -6.12
N VAL A 169 5.69 20.01 -7.35
CA VAL A 169 6.26 21.33 -7.69
C VAL A 169 5.31 22.50 -7.34
N GLY A 170 4.22 22.24 -6.61
CA GLY A 170 3.29 23.28 -6.18
C GLY A 170 2.42 23.85 -7.30
N LEU A 171 2.07 23.00 -8.29
CA LEU A 171 1.13 23.36 -9.35
C LEU A 171 -0.19 23.93 -8.78
N ASN A 172 -0.77 24.91 -9.49
CA ASN A 172 -2.07 25.45 -9.14
C ASN A 172 -3.14 24.33 -9.12
N PRO A 173 -4.09 24.33 -8.16
CA PRO A 173 -5.12 23.30 -8.07
C PRO A 173 -5.96 23.12 -9.34
N VAL A 174 -6.36 24.19 -10.04
CA VAL A 174 -7.13 24.09 -11.30
C VAL A 174 -6.31 23.40 -12.39
N LEU A 175 -5.02 23.72 -12.48
CA LEU A 175 -4.11 23.05 -13.40
C LEU A 175 -3.94 21.57 -13.03
N LYS A 176 -3.79 21.25 -11.73
CA LYS A 176 -3.77 19.85 -11.25
C LYS A 176 -5.05 19.10 -11.62
N LEU A 177 -6.22 19.69 -11.38
CA LEU A 177 -7.51 19.12 -11.73
C LEU A 177 -7.63 18.87 -13.24
N THR A 178 -7.16 19.84 -14.05
CA THR A 178 -7.14 19.73 -15.51
C THR A 178 -6.25 18.59 -15.98
N LEU A 179 -5.05 18.44 -15.38
CA LEU A 179 -4.14 17.35 -15.68
C LEU A 179 -4.69 15.99 -15.24
N LEU A 180 -5.35 15.91 -14.08
CA LEU A 180 -6.05 14.71 -13.62
C LEU A 180 -7.21 14.32 -14.55
N ARG A 181 -7.92 15.30 -15.13
CA ARG A 181 -8.94 15.05 -16.16
C ARG A 181 -8.32 14.48 -17.42
N ILE A 182 -7.21 15.04 -17.89
CA ILE A 182 -6.47 14.50 -19.05
C ILE A 182 -6.04 13.07 -18.78
N ILE A 183 -5.52 12.78 -17.59
CA ILE A 183 -5.14 11.42 -17.19
C ILE A 183 -6.33 10.49 -17.24
N LEU A 184 -7.46 10.89 -16.67
CA LEU A 184 -8.69 10.08 -16.67
C LEU A 184 -9.13 9.75 -18.10
N GLU A 185 -9.12 10.74 -18.99
CA GLU A 185 -9.44 10.58 -20.41
C GLU A 185 -8.50 9.60 -21.10
N LEU A 186 -7.19 9.78 -20.92
CA LEU A 186 -6.17 8.89 -21.46
C LEU A 186 -6.34 7.46 -20.94
N LEU A 187 -6.74 7.31 -19.68
CA LEU A 187 -6.93 6.00 -19.07
C LEU A 187 -8.19 5.33 -19.57
N ILE A 188 -9.31 6.01 -19.72
CA ILE A 188 -10.59 5.41 -20.13
C ILE A 188 -10.65 5.21 -21.64
N ASN A 189 -10.28 6.23 -22.41
CA ASN A 189 -10.36 6.24 -23.86
C ASN A 189 -9.01 5.80 -24.43
N ASP A 190 -8.97 4.66 -25.12
CA ASP A 190 -7.76 4.15 -25.80
C ASP A 190 -7.44 4.95 -27.09
N ARG A 191 -7.78 6.25 -27.13
CA ARG A 191 -7.60 7.12 -28.29
C ARG A 191 -6.20 7.75 -28.26
N GLU A 192 -5.53 7.72 -29.41
CA GLU A 192 -4.23 8.37 -29.65
C GLU A 192 -4.31 9.89 -29.77
N ASN A 193 -5.52 10.45 -29.86
CA ASN A 193 -5.74 11.90 -29.90
C ASN A 193 -7.06 12.22 -29.20
N PHE A 194 -7.08 13.31 -28.44
CA PHE A 194 -8.27 13.75 -27.76
C PHE A 194 -8.24 15.26 -27.55
N GLU A 195 -9.42 15.87 -27.68
CA GLU A 195 -9.64 17.31 -27.54
C GLU A 195 -10.70 17.51 -26.46
N LEU A 196 -10.35 18.20 -25.37
CA LEU A 196 -11.35 18.79 -24.46
C LEU A 196 -11.69 20.17 -24.97
N ARG A 197 -12.92 20.31 -25.47
CA ARG A 197 -13.46 21.57 -25.95
C ARG A 197 -13.87 22.47 -24.79
N LYS A 198 -13.97 23.76 -25.08
CA LYS A 198 -14.48 24.80 -24.19
C LYS A 198 -15.79 24.35 -23.51
N GLN A 199 -15.76 24.29 -22.18
CA GLN A 199 -16.92 24.03 -21.34
C GLN A 199 -16.77 24.76 -20.00
N SER A 200 -17.90 25.12 -19.38
CA SER A 200 -17.95 25.72 -18.04
C SER A 200 -17.39 24.77 -16.98
N LEU A 201 -17.01 25.28 -15.82
CA LEU A 201 -16.50 24.45 -14.72
C LEU A 201 -17.53 23.42 -14.29
N GLU A 202 -18.80 23.82 -14.26
CA GLU A 202 -19.91 22.95 -13.88
C GLU A 202 -19.98 21.73 -14.80
N LYS A 203 -20.03 21.96 -16.12
CA LYS A 203 -20.01 20.88 -17.11
C LYS A 203 -18.72 20.07 -17.06
N PHE A 204 -17.59 20.73 -16.79
CA PHE A 204 -16.31 20.06 -16.61
C PHE A 204 -16.33 19.10 -15.42
N LEU A 205 -16.81 19.54 -14.26
CA LEU A 205 -16.89 18.73 -13.04
C LEU A 205 -17.92 17.62 -13.16
N GLU A 206 -19.09 17.91 -13.75
CA GLU A 206 -20.13 16.91 -14.03
C GLU A 206 -19.60 15.81 -14.97
N SER A 207 -18.97 16.20 -16.08
CA SER A 207 -18.36 15.23 -17.02
C SER A 207 -17.21 14.46 -16.38
N PHE A 208 -16.42 15.09 -15.51
CA PHE A 208 -15.37 14.42 -14.74
C PHE A 208 -15.99 13.35 -13.83
N SER A 209 -17.04 13.73 -13.08
CA SER A 209 -17.76 12.84 -12.17
C SER A 209 -18.33 11.62 -12.89
N ASN A 210 -18.99 11.84 -14.02
CA ASN A 210 -19.61 10.79 -14.82
C ASN A 210 -18.61 9.73 -15.29
N GLU A 211 -17.36 10.12 -15.55
CA GLU A 211 -16.34 9.19 -16.01
C GLU A 211 -15.49 8.57 -14.90
N LEU A 212 -15.55 9.08 -13.66
CA LEU A 212 -14.84 8.49 -12.53
C LEU A 212 -15.22 7.03 -12.32
N ASN A 213 -16.51 6.70 -12.44
CA ASN A 213 -16.99 5.32 -12.31
C ASN A 213 -16.37 4.39 -13.37
N ASN A 214 -16.15 4.89 -14.58
CA ASN A 214 -15.48 4.14 -15.65
C ASN A 214 -14.00 3.93 -15.32
N LEU A 215 -13.32 4.94 -14.77
CA LEU A 215 -11.95 4.81 -14.31
C LEU A 215 -11.83 3.79 -13.17
N THR A 216 -12.68 3.91 -12.14
CA THR A 216 -12.75 2.94 -11.02
C THR A 216 -12.97 1.54 -11.57
N SER A 217 -13.90 1.36 -12.50
CA SER A 217 -14.17 0.06 -13.12
C SER A 217 -12.97 -0.47 -13.91
N LYS A 218 -12.24 0.40 -14.63
CA LYS A 218 -11.03 0.00 -15.35
C LYS A 218 -9.93 -0.42 -14.37
N PHE A 219 -9.71 0.31 -13.27
CA PHE A 219 -8.80 -0.11 -12.20
C PHE A 219 -9.24 -1.43 -11.55
N GLN A 220 -10.52 -1.57 -11.21
CA GLN A 220 -11.09 -2.78 -10.61
C GLN A 220 -10.90 -4.00 -11.51
N SER A 221 -11.17 -3.87 -12.81
CA SER A 221 -10.95 -4.94 -13.78
C SER A 221 -9.47 -5.36 -13.88
N THR A 222 -8.55 -4.42 -13.63
CA THR A 222 -7.11 -4.66 -13.63
C THR A 222 -6.67 -5.36 -12.35
N LEU A 223 -7.20 -4.93 -11.21
CA LEU A 223 -6.97 -5.57 -9.90
C LEU A 223 -7.51 -7.00 -9.89
N ASN A 224 -8.69 -7.26 -10.48
CA ASN A 224 -9.32 -8.58 -10.50
C ASN A 224 -8.75 -9.56 -11.53
N ARG A 225 -7.74 -9.18 -12.32
CA ARG A 225 -7.16 -10.09 -13.30
C ARG A 225 -6.42 -11.22 -12.59
N HIS A 226 -6.90 -12.45 -12.82
CA HIS A 226 -6.25 -13.66 -12.34
C HIS A 226 -4.99 -13.95 -13.17
N VAL A 227 -3.91 -14.35 -12.49
CA VAL A 227 -2.79 -15.02 -13.19
C VAL A 227 -3.26 -16.43 -13.59
N PRO A 228 -3.04 -16.87 -14.83
CA PRO A 228 -3.41 -18.23 -15.25
C PRO A 228 -2.86 -19.29 -14.28
N ASN A 229 -3.68 -20.29 -13.96
CA ASN A 229 -3.41 -21.38 -12.98
C ASN A 229 -3.30 -20.94 -11.51
N GLN A 230 -3.78 -19.74 -11.15
CA GLN A 230 -3.76 -19.28 -9.77
C GLN A 230 -5.08 -18.64 -9.37
N ILE A 231 -5.46 -18.88 -8.12
CA ILE A 231 -6.70 -18.40 -7.50
C ILE A 231 -6.59 -16.91 -7.10
N LEU A 232 -5.57 -16.18 -7.59
CA LEU A 232 -5.16 -14.90 -7.03
C LEU A 232 -5.06 -13.77 -8.05
N CYS A 233 -5.41 -12.59 -7.56
CA CYS A 233 -5.35 -11.30 -8.20
C CYS A 233 -3.94 -10.71 -8.13
N LEU A 234 -2.97 -11.35 -8.79
CA LEU A 234 -1.68 -10.71 -9.06
C LEU A 234 -1.70 -10.15 -10.48
N VAL A 235 -1.29 -8.89 -10.65
CA VAL A 235 -1.13 -8.31 -11.99
C VAL A 235 0.13 -8.91 -12.61
N SER A 236 -0.01 -9.86 -13.53
CA SER A 236 1.12 -10.32 -14.34
C SER A 236 1.56 -9.23 -15.32
N VAL A 237 2.86 -9.21 -15.66
CA VAL A 237 3.44 -8.35 -16.72
C VAL A 237 3.07 -8.90 -18.11
N ASP A 238 1.96 -9.63 -18.24
CA ASP A 238 1.54 -10.12 -19.53
C ASP A 238 1.09 -8.93 -20.38
N ASN A 239 1.64 -8.83 -21.58
CA ASN A 239 1.38 -7.79 -22.58
C ASN A 239 -0.10 -7.64 -23.00
N ASN A 240 -1.01 -8.43 -22.43
CA ASN A 240 -2.45 -8.43 -22.71
C ASN A 240 -3.26 -7.51 -21.77
N ASN A 241 -2.62 -6.85 -20.82
CA ASN A 241 -3.25 -5.86 -19.95
C ASN A 241 -2.81 -4.43 -20.30
N TRP A 242 -3.76 -3.49 -20.40
CA TRP A 242 -3.49 -2.07 -20.66
C TRP A 242 -2.46 -1.50 -19.67
N PHE A 243 -2.53 -1.85 -18.38
CA PHE A 243 -1.58 -1.36 -17.39
C PHE A 243 -0.21 -2.03 -17.56
N GLY A 244 -0.17 -3.33 -17.88
CA GLY A 244 1.05 -4.07 -18.20
C GLY A 244 1.82 -3.44 -19.37
N GLN A 245 1.12 -3.10 -20.45
CA GLN A 245 1.68 -2.38 -21.59
C GLN A 245 2.23 -1.01 -21.20
N MET A 246 1.56 -0.30 -20.28
CA MET A 246 2.03 1.00 -19.81
C MET A 246 3.31 0.89 -18.97
N ILE A 247 3.38 -0.03 -18.01
CA ILE A 247 4.54 -0.18 -17.13
C ILE A 247 5.77 -0.82 -17.82
N ASN A 248 5.63 -1.32 -19.05
CA ASN A 248 6.74 -1.68 -19.91
C ASN A 248 7.53 -0.45 -20.40
N ASN A 249 6.92 0.74 -20.40
CA ASN A 249 7.67 1.98 -20.62
C ASN A 249 8.54 2.28 -19.39
N VAL A 250 9.86 2.24 -19.58
CA VAL A 250 10.87 2.40 -18.51
C VAL A 250 10.70 3.71 -17.75
N GLU A 251 10.38 4.80 -18.43
CA GLU A 251 10.27 6.12 -17.80
C GLU A 251 9.04 6.21 -16.88
N PHE A 252 7.89 5.71 -17.35
CA PHE A 252 6.67 5.64 -16.55
C PHE A 252 6.83 4.68 -15.38
N SER A 253 7.43 3.51 -15.63
CA SER A 253 7.75 2.53 -14.60
C SER A 253 8.64 3.12 -13.50
N ASN A 254 9.63 3.93 -13.88
CA ASN A 254 10.49 4.64 -12.94
C ASN A 254 9.77 5.76 -12.19
N ALA A 255 8.86 6.49 -12.84
CA ALA A 255 8.03 7.49 -12.17
C ALA A 255 7.09 6.85 -11.13
N LEU A 256 6.47 5.71 -11.44
CA LEU A 256 5.68 4.97 -10.44
C LEU A 256 6.54 4.48 -9.27
N ASN A 257 7.81 4.16 -9.50
CA ASN A 257 8.72 3.80 -8.42
C ASN A 257 8.92 4.95 -7.42
N THR A 258 8.85 6.22 -7.86
CA THR A 258 8.99 7.38 -6.94
C THR A 258 7.76 7.59 -6.07
N LEU A 259 6.61 7.02 -6.44
CA LEU A 259 5.39 7.02 -5.63
C LEU A 259 5.40 5.96 -4.54
N THR A 260 6.35 5.02 -4.57
CA THR A 260 6.46 4.00 -3.53
C THR A 260 6.96 4.61 -2.22
N GLY A 261 6.35 4.25 -1.09
CA GLY A 261 6.70 4.80 0.20
C GLY A 261 8.18 4.54 0.52
N LYS A 262 8.93 5.61 0.88
CA LYS A 262 10.37 5.54 1.17
C LYS A 262 10.73 4.52 2.25
N ASN A 263 9.80 4.23 3.16
CA ASN A 263 9.98 3.32 4.29
C ASN A 263 9.31 1.95 4.13
N ARG A 264 8.64 1.68 3.00
CA ARG A 264 7.83 0.45 2.80
C ARG A 264 8.59 -0.79 3.28
N ARG A 265 9.72 -1.11 2.66
CA ARG A 265 10.53 -2.32 2.93
C ARG A 265 11.15 -2.40 4.33
N ASN A 266 11.08 -1.33 5.13
CA ASN A 266 11.67 -1.31 6.46
C ASN A 266 10.61 -1.41 7.56
N LEU A 267 9.32 -1.24 7.27
CA LEU A 267 8.26 -1.09 8.27
C LEU A 267 7.02 -1.93 8.00
N ASN A 268 6.61 -2.15 6.74
CA ASN A 268 5.49 -3.04 6.47
C ASN A 268 5.95 -4.51 6.61
N CYS A 269 5.15 -5.37 7.21
CA CYS A 269 5.41 -6.81 7.17
C CYS A 269 4.10 -7.56 7.38
N TYR A 270 3.94 -8.63 6.60
CA TYR A 270 2.86 -9.58 6.73
C TYR A 270 3.45 -10.98 6.80
N ALA A 271 2.91 -11.82 7.68
CA ALA A 271 3.33 -13.20 7.80
C ALA A 271 2.15 -14.14 7.91
N VAL A 272 2.34 -15.35 7.37
CA VAL A 272 1.44 -16.49 7.53
C VAL A 272 2.19 -17.61 8.20
N ALA A 273 1.61 -18.10 9.28
CA ALA A 273 2.10 -19.17 10.11
C ALA A 273 1.18 -20.37 9.93
N TYR A 274 1.70 -21.55 9.57
CA TYR A 274 0.86 -22.71 9.34
C TYR A 274 1.52 -24.05 9.70
N SER A 275 0.65 -25.00 10.03
CA SER A 275 0.92 -26.43 10.17
C SER A 275 -0.31 -27.21 9.67
N ASP A 276 -0.27 -28.54 9.75
CA ASP A 276 -1.43 -29.38 9.43
C ASP A 276 -2.64 -29.13 10.35
N LYS A 277 -2.43 -28.49 11.52
CA LYS A 277 -3.45 -28.36 12.56
C LYS A 277 -4.03 -26.95 12.70
N PHE A 278 -3.29 -25.94 12.28
CA PHE A 278 -3.69 -24.55 12.49
C PHE A 278 -3.04 -23.63 11.47
N SER A 279 -3.62 -22.44 11.34
CA SER A 279 -3.01 -21.32 10.64
C SER A 279 -3.27 -20.02 11.39
N TYR A 280 -2.32 -19.10 11.31
CA TYR A 280 -2.38 -17.75 11.85
C TYR A 280 -1.82 -16.78 10.84
N TYR A 281 -2.22 -15.52 10.93
CA TYR A 281 -1.52 -14.44 10.24
C TYR A 281 -1.07 -13.37 11.24
N ALA A 282 -0.02 -12.63 10.89
CA ALA A 282 0.43 -11.49 11.68
C ALA A 282 0.72 -10.30 10.75
N ILE A 283 0.51 -9.10 11.28
CA ILE A 283 0.83 -7.83 10.62
C ILE A 283 1.72 -7.03 11.54
N ASN A 284 2.82 -6.47 11.02
CA ASN A 284 3.73 -5.66 11.84
C ASN A 284 3.11 -4.30 12.15
N ASN A 285 3.19 -3.90 13.43
CA ASN A 285 2.78 -2.58 13.94
C ASN A 285 1.28 -2.21 13.77
N MET A 286 0.38 -3.18 13.60
CA MET A 286 -1.05 -2.93 13.29
C MET A 286 -2.06 -3.44 14.34
N ASP A 287 -1.66 -3.59 15.61
CA ASP A 287 -2.56 -4.13 16.66
C ASP A 287 -3.35 -3.10 17.46
N GLY A 288 -3.17 -1.80 17.17
CA GLY A 288 -3.92 -0.74 17.85
C GLY A 288 -5.39 -0.67 17.39
N ASP A 289 -6.22 0.01 18.18
CA ASP A 289 -7.66 0.11 17.94
C ASP A 289 -7.99 0.72 16.57
N ASP A 290 -7.23 1.74 16.15
CA ASP A 290 -7.41 2.41 14.86
C ASP A 290 -7.09 1.51 13.66
N GLN A 291 -6.33 0.42 13.87
CA GLN A 291 -5.92 -0.52 12.83
C GLN A 291 -6.80 -1.78 12.78
N GLN A 292 -7.81 -1.91 13.65
CA GLN A 292 -8.71 -3.06 13.69
C GLN A 292 -9.41 -3.33 12.35
N LYS A 293 -9.72 -2.30 11.58
CA LYS A 293 -10.31 -2.43 10.23
C LYS A 293 -9.47 -3.29 9.28
N LEU A 294 -8.14 -3.17 9.35
CA LEU A 294 -7.23 -3.98 8.54
C LEU A 294 -7.28 -5.45 8.97
N HIS A 295 -7.31 -5.71 10.28
CA HIS A 295 -7.45 -7.06 10.81
C HIS A 295 -8.80 -7.69 10.44
N ASP A 296 -9.91 -6.96 10.57
CA ASP A 296 -11.24 -7.44 10.19
C ASP A 296 -11.30 -7.79 8.71
N LEU A 297 -10.63 -7.00 7.86
CA LEU A 297 -10.55 -7.24 6.44
C LEU A 297 -9.78 -8.53 6.12
N PHE A 298 -8.58 -8.69 6.70
CA PHE A 298 -7.77 -9.88 6.45
C PHE A 298 -8.46 -11.13 7.00
N THR A 299 -9.12 -11.03 8.15
CA THR A 299 -9.91 -12.12 8.75
C THR A 299 -11.05 -12.54 7.82
N LYS A 300 -11.77 -11.59 7.20
CA LYS A 300 -12.83 -11.88 6.21
C LYS A 300 -12.27 -12.55 4.95
N LEU A 301 -11.17 -12.03 4.40
CA LEU A 301 -10.52 -12.66 3.24
C LEU A 301 -10.01 -14.06 3.58
N LEU A 302 -9.53 -14.30 4.80
CA LEU A 302 -8.94 -15.55 5.22
C LEU A 302 -9.91 -16.56 5.88
N ASP A 303 -11.22 -16.31 5.90
CA ASP A 303 -12.23 -17.23 6.48
C ASP A 303 -11.94 -17.48 7.95
N ASN A 304 -11.84 -16.38 8.67
CA ASN A 304 -11.71 -16.37 10.13
C ASN A 304 -10.44 -17.03 10.65
N ILE A 305 -9.39 -17.14 9.82
CA ILE A 305 -8.04 -17.45 10.32
C ILE A 305 -7.67 -16.39 11.35
N PRO A 306 -7.35 -16.79 12.59
CA PRO A 306 -7.08 -15.84 13.66
C PRO A 306 -5.76 -15.07 13.45
N ALA A 307 -5.78 -13.81 13.86
CA ALA A 307 -4.59 -12.97 13.92
C ALA A 307 -3.73 -13.31 15.15
N ALA A 308 -2.42 -13.47 14.96
CA ALA A 308 -1.43 -13.40 16.03
C ALA A 308 -1.15 -11.92 16.31
N LYS A 309 -1.78 -11.39 17.37
CA LYS A 309 -1.65 -10.00 17.82
C LYS A 309 -0.55 -9.83 18.86
N LEU A 310 -0.14 -8.58 19.10
CA LEU A 310 0.68 -8.21 20.24
C LEU A 310 -0.07 -8.55 21.55
N THR A 311 0.55 -9.40 22.37
CA THR A 311 0.08 -9.76 23.71
C THR A 311 1.16 -9.42 24.73
N ASN A 312 0.76 -9.36 26.01
CA ASN A 312 1.65 -9.13 27.15
C ASN A 312 2.82 -10.14 27.19
N ASP A 313 2.63 -11.35 26.65
CA ASP A 313 3.61 -12.43 26.62
C ASP A 313 4.57 -12.40 25.41
N VAL A 314 4.44 -11.42 24.52
CA VAL A 314 5.42 -11.23 23.45
C VAL A 314 6.76 -10.85 24.07
N ARG A 315 7.82 -11.56 23.69
CA ARG A 315 9.14 -11.43 24.30
C ARG A 315 10.08 -10.61 23.41
N TYR A 316 11.08 -9.99 24.02
CA TYR A 316 12.29 -9.47 23.38
C TYR A 316 13.50 -10.14 24.01
N TYR A 317 14.21 -10.96 23.23
CA TYR A 317 15.42 -11.65 23.68
C TYR A 317 16.66 -10.74 23.63
N LEU A 318 17.43 -10.78 24.72
CA LEU A 318 18.69 -10.06 24.86
C LEU A 318 19.79 -10.69 24.01
N THR A 319 20.96 -10.04 23.98
CA THR A 319 22.11 -10.47 23.17
C THR A 319 22.66 -11.85 23.56
N ASP A 320 22.41 -12.31 24.78
CA ASP A 320 22.78 -13.65 25.24
C ASP A 320 21.88 -14.76 24.66
N GLU A 321 20.78 -14.40 24.00
CA GLU A 321 19.77 -15.30 23.43
C GLU A 321 19.10 -16.24 24.44
N GLU A 322 19.27 -15.99 25.75
CA GLU A 322 18.70 -16.80 26.83
C GLU A 322 17.74 -15.99 27.67
N ASN A 323 18.12 -14.76 27.98
CA ASN A 323 17.32 -13.84 28.76
C ASN A 323 16.38 -13.03 27.87
N SER A 324 15.21 -12.68 28.39
CA SER A 324 14.23 -11.89 27.67
C SER A 324 13.41 -10.99 28.60
N ILE A 325 12.84 -9.93 28.02
CA ILE A 325 11.79 -9.13 28.63
C ILE A 325 10.47 -9.37 27.88
N THR A 326 9.35 -9.26 28.57
CA THR A 326 8.01 -9.35 27.99
C THR A 326 7.46 -7.96 27.63
N TYR A 327 6.43 -7.92 26.78
CA TYR A 327 5.74 -6.68 26.46
C TYR A 327 5.07 -6.07 27.70
N ASP A 328 4.53 -6.91 28.59
CA ASP A 328 4.00 -6.47 29.89
C ASP A 328 5.03 -5.70 30.73
N GLN A 329 6.24 -6.24 30.83
CA GLN A 329 7.36 -5.60 31.54
C GLN A 329 7.82 -4.30 30.88
N PHE A 330 7.59 -4.15 29.57
CA PHE A 330 7.91 -2.94 28.83
C PHE A 330 6.83 -1.87 28.99
N GLU A 331 5.54 -2.20 28.84
CA GLU A 331 4.44 -1.25 29.02
C GLU A 331 4.33 -0.75 30.46
N ASN A 332 4.55 -1.65 31.43
CA ASN A 332 4.48 -1.32 32.85
C ASN A 332 5.81 -0.76 33.40
N HIS A 333 6.72 -0.32 32.53
CA HIS A 333 7.98 0.27 32.98
C HIS A 333 7.74 1.61 33.70
N ILE A 334 8.52 1.86 34.76
CA ILE A 334 8.32 3.01 35.68
C ILE A 334 8.47 4.35 34.94
N GLU A 335 9.34 4.41 33.94
CA GLU A 335 9.53 5.58 33.08
C GLU A 335 8.76 5.38 31.77
N PRO A 336 7.98 6.37 31.31
CA PRO A 336 7.30 6.28 30.02
C PRO A 336 8.33 6.15 28.89
N ILE A 337 8.25 5.05 28.15
CA ILE A 337 9.14 4.78 27.03
C ILE A 337 8.49 5.31 25.75
N GLY A 338 9.29 5.97 24.90
CA GLY A 338 8.79 6.50 23.62
C GLY A 338 8.27 5.40 22.70
N SER A 339 7.21 5.71 21.93
CA SER A 339 6.55 4.78 21.01
C SER A 339 7.48 4.18 19.95
N SER A 340 8.61 4.84 19.64
CA SER A 340 9.64 4.31 18.75
C SER A 340 10.22 2.96 19.21
N TYR A 341 10.16 2.66 20.50
CA TYR A 341 10.65 1.40 21.07
C TYR A 341 9.63 0.26 20.98
N ASN A 342 8.38 0.53 20.62
CA ASN A 342 7.37 -0.53 20.40
C ASN A 342 7.81 -1.53 19.33
N ARG A 343 8.66 -1.09 18.39
CA ARG A 343 9.30 -1.93 17.36
C ARG A 343 10.02 -3.15 17.92
N MET A 344 10.42 -3.12 19.21
CA MET A 344 11.00 -4.28 19.90
C MET A 344 10.04 -5.49 19.93
N PHE A 345 8.72 -5.25 19.95
CA PHE A 345 7.71 -6.29 20.16
C PHE A 345 6.76 -6.47 18.98
N THR A 346 6.68 -5.51 18.05
CA THR A 346 5.63 -5.51 17.01
C THR A 346 5.90 -6.39 15.79
N CYS A 347 7.09 -6.99 15.66
CA CYS A 347 7.42 -7.84 14.50
C CYS A 347 6.47 -9.04 14.39
N CYS A 348 6.10 -9.41 13.16
CA CYS A 348 5.19 -10.51 12.87
C CYS A 348 5.63 -11.82 13.52
N GLU A 349 6.92 -12.16 13.42
CA GLU A 349 7.47 -13.41 13.91
C GLU A 349 7.33 -13.51 15.43
N ARG A 350 7.57 -12.42 16.17
CA ARG A 350 7.44 -12.41 17.65
C ARG A 350 6.03 -12.68 18.12
N LYS A 351 5.04 -12.07 17.45
CA LYS A 351 3.61 -12.32 17.73
C LYS A 351 3.26 -13.77 17.44
N ILE A 352 3.76 -14.30 16.32
CA ILE A 352 3.59 -15.71 15.96
C ILE A 352 4.23 -16.61 17.03
N PHE A 353 5.46 -16.34 17.46
CA PHE A 353 6.15 -17.13 18.48
C PHE A 353 5.43 -17.11 19.84
N ALA A 354 4.89 -15.96 20.24
CA ALA A 354 4.05 -15.86 21.44
C ALA A 354 2.78 -16.72 21.31
N LYS A 355 2.10 -16.61 20.15
CA LYS A 355 0.91 -17.41 19.88
C LYS A 355 1.20 -18.92 19.88
N LEU A 356 2.35 -19.32 19.35
CA LEU A 356 2.76 -20.73 19.38
C LEU A 356 2.99 -21.25 20.77
N ARG A 357 3.64 -20.47 21.65
CA ARG A 357 3.81 -20.86 23.04
C ARG A 357 2.48 -21.10 23.72
N GLU A 358 1.48 -20.23 23.50
CA GLU A 358 0.12 -20.47 24.01
C GLU A 358 -0.46 -21.80 23.49
N GLU A 359 -0.28 -22.11 22.21
CA GLU A 359 -0.81 -23.33 21.60
C GLU A 359 -0.06 -24.60 22.00
N GLU A 360 1.26 -24.56 22.14
CA GLU A 360 2.08 -25.65 22.68
C GLU A 360 1.66 -25.98 24.12
N LEU A 361 1.51 -24.94 24.96
CA LEU A 361 1.06 -25.09 26.35
C LEU A 361 -0.35 -25.68 26.46
N LYS A 362 -1.23 -25.40 25.50
CA LYS A 362 -2.61 -25.91 25.49
C LYS A 362 -2.73 -27.32 24.90
N ASN A 363 -2.00 -27.60 23.81
CA ASN A 363 -2.27 -28.75 22.93
C ASN A 363 -1.11 -29.77 22.83
N ASN A 364 0.05 -29.51 23.47
CA ASN A 364 1.17 -30.43 23.66
C ASN A 364 1.71 -31.16 22.41
N LYS A 365 1.47 -30.68 21.18
CA LYS A 365 1.81 -31.42 19.94
C LYS A 365 1.97 -30.52 18.70
N ILE A 366 2.93 -29.61 18.69
CA ILE A 366 3.41 -28.97 17.46
C ILE A 366 4.82 -29.48 17.21
N ASN A 367 5.03 -30.31 16.19
CA ASN A 367 6.36 -30.85 15.90
C ASN A 367 7.08 -30.06 14.80
N GLN A 368 6.30 -29.42 13.93
CA GLN A 368 6.79 -28.63 12.81
C GLN A 368 5.87 -27.45 12.52
N MET A 369 6.48 -26.35 12.12
CA MET A 369 5.77 -25.16 11.68
C MET A 369 6.51 -24.46 10.54
N ASN A 370 5.74 -23.94 9.59
CA ASN A 370 6.25 -23.09 8.52
C ASN A 370 5.73 -21.66 8.72
N ILE A 371 6.62 -20.69 8.53
CA ILE A 371 6.31 -19.25 8.53
C ILE A 371 6.73 -18.70 7.18
N LEU A 372 5.80 -18.08 6.47
CA LEU A 372 6.05 -17.30 5.27
C LEU A 372 5.97 -15.84 5.66
N VAL A 373 6.99 -15.06 5.31
CA VAL A 373 7.08 -13.66 5.71
C VAL A 373 7.64 -12.82 4.57
N THR A 374 7.18 -11.58 4.43
CA THR A 374 7.61 -10.70 3.34
C THR A 374 9.06 -10.22 3.46
N GLN A 375 9.65 -10.31 4.65
CA GLN A 375 10.99 -9.84 4.97
C GLN A 375 11.76 -10.86 5.79
N ALA A 376 13.09 -10.84 5.69
CA ALA A 376 13.93 -11.66 6.53
C ALA A 376 13.74 -11.29 8.02
N PRO A 377 13.81 -12.26 8.94
CA PRO A 377 13.79 -11.97 10.37
C PRO A 377 14.84 -10.93 10.75
N CYS A 378 14.42 -9.89 11.47
CA CYS A 378 15.36 -8.94 12.03
C CYS A 378 16.27 -9.63 13.07
N VAL A 379 17.33 -8.96 13.50
CA VAL A 379 18.26 -9.52 14.50
C VAL A 379 17.51 -9.95 15.76
N TYR A 380 16.48 -9.21 16.16
CA TYR A 380 15.67 -9.53 17.34
C TYR A 380 14.84 -10.81 17.14
N CYS A 381 14.12 -10.94 16.03
CA CYS A 381 13.38 -12.17 15.69
C CYS A 381 14.32 -13.37 15.55
N SER A 382 15.55 -13.14 15.05
CA SER A 382 16.56 -14.19 14.87
C SER A 382 17.03 -14.79 16.20
N ARG A 383 17.22 -13.96 17.24
CA ARG A 383 17.59 -14.43 18.59
C ARG A 383 16.55 -15.37 19.19
N GLU A 384 15.27 -15.00 19.08
CA GLU A 384 14.18 -15.85 19.56
C GLU A 384 14.08 -17.15 18.76
N LEU A 385 14.28 -17.10 17.44
CA LEU A 385 14.33 -18.29 16.60
C LEU A 385 15.48 -19.23 17.01
N ASN A 386 16.67 -18.69 17.31
CA ASN A 386 17.81 -19.48 17.78
C ASN A 386 17.51 -20.16 19.12
N TYR A 387 16.90 -19.42 20.06
CA TYR A 387 16.46 -19.96 21.33
C TYR A 387 15.50 -21.14 21.15
N ILE A 388 14.49 -21.01 20.29
CA ILE A 388 13.51 -22.08 20.06
C ILE A 388 14.17 -23.31 19.40
N LYS A 389 15.06 -23.08 18.42
CA LYS A 389 15.84 -24.16 17.79
C LYS A 389 16.75 -24.90 18.78
N LYS A 390 17.36 -24.19 19.73
CA LYS A 390 18.24 -24.76 20.78
C LYS A 390 17.48 -25.68 21.73
N ILE A 391 16.24 -25.33 22.08
CA ILE A 391 15.40 -26.13 22.98
C ILE A 391 14.83 -27.36 22.30
N GLY A 392 14.67 -27.33 20.97
CA GLY A 392 14.27 -28.49 20.17
C GLY A 392 12.81 -28.91 20.35
N SER A 393 11.95 -28.04 20.92
CA SER A 393 10.53 -28.34 21.11
C SER A 393 9.76 -28.36 19.79
N VAL A 394 10.15 -27.53 18.82
CA VAL A 394 9.49 -27.40 17.50
C VAL A 394 10.52 -27.17 16.39
N THR A 395 10.33 -27.85 15.25
CA THR A 395 11.06 -27.53 14.02
C THR A 395 10.40 -26.34 13.32
N MET A 396 11.11 -25.22 13.18
CA MET A 396 10.58 -24.03 12.49
C MET A 396 11.35 -23.69 11.21
N ASN A 397 10.61 -23.57 10.12
CA ASN A 397 11.10 -23.09 8.84
C ASN A 397 10.53 -21.70 8.55
N ILE A 398 11.38 -20.69 8.45
CA ILE A 398 10.98 -19.33 8.06
C ILE A 398 11.50 -19.07 6.65
N ASN A 399 10.58 -18.78 5.72
CA ASN A 399 10.91 -18.55 4.32
C ASN A 399 10.63 -17.10 3.91
N TYR A 400 11.59 -16.48 3.22
CA TYR A 400 11.58 -15.06 2.83
C TYR A 400 12.46 -14.82 1.58
N PRO A 401 12.27 -13.71 0.84
CA PRO A 401 12.95 -13.44 -0.45
C PRO A 401 14.39 -12.83 -0.43
N GLU A 402 15.08 -12.70 0.72
CA GLU A 402 16.36 -11.97 1.00
C GLU A 402 16.29 -10.41 0.81
N LEU A 403 17.00 -9.46 1.47
CA LEU A 403 18.21 -9.33 2.33
C LEU A 403 18.16 -7.98 3.15
N GLU A 404 19.15 -7.82 4.07
CA GLU A 404 19.70 -6.65 4.81
C GLU A 404 19.15 -6.22 6.21
N ARG A 405 20.12 -6.02 7.13
CA ARG A 405 19.99 -5.82 8.58
C ARG A 405 20.06 -4.34 8.97
N ILE A 406 19.26 -3.92 9.96
CA ILE A 406 19.47 -2.69 10.75
C ILE A 406 19.11 -2.97 12.23
N ASN A 407 19.91 -2.47 13.19
CA ASN A 407 19.70 -2.64 14.65
C ASN A 407 20.21 -1.43 15.48
N THR A 408 19.58 -1.13 16.65
CA THR A 408 20.16 -0.48 17.87
C THR A 408 19.12 -0.27 19.01
N HIS A 409 18.67 -1.34 19.69
CA HIS A 409 17.74 -1.27 20.85
C HIS A 409 18.22 -2.04 22.10
N ASP A 410 19.41 -2.65 22.06
CA ASP A 410 19.85 -3.63 23.07
C ASP A 410 20.13 -3.03 24.46
N CYS A 411 20.62 -1.79 24.53
CA CYS A 411 20.92 -1.14 25.82
C CYS A 411 19.65 -0.89 26.66
N LEU A 412 18.53 -0.52 26.03
CA LEU A 412 17.26 -0.32 26.74
C LEU A 412 16.71 -1.63 27.28
N ALA A 413 16.76 -2.69 26.46
CA ALA A 413 16.29 -4.00 26.87
C ALA A 413 17.07 -4.56 28.07
N GLN A 414 18.40 -4.37 28.08
CA GLN A 414 19.25 -4.77 29.21
C GLN A 414 18.90 -3.98 30.49
N LYS A 415 18.62 -2.67 30.38
CA LYS A 415 18.20 -1.86 31.53
C LYS A 415 16.90 -2.39 32.14
N ILE A 416 15.90 -2.70 31.31
CA ILE A 416 14.60 -3.25 31.77
C ILE A 416 14.80 -4.62 32.42
N PHE A 417 15.63 -5.48 31.81
CA PHE A 417 15.90 -6.82 32.36
C PHE A 417 16.56 -6.76 33.74
N ASN A 418 17.61 -5.95 33.90
CA ASN A 418 18.35 -5.82 35.15
C ASN A 418 17.46 -5.24 36.28
N LEU A 419 16.57 -4.30 35.95
CA LEU A 419 15.63 -3.73 36.93
C LEU A 419 14.58 -4.75 37.41
N ASN A 420 14.20 -5.69 36.55
CA ASN A 420 13.26 -6.76 36.88
C ASN A 420 13.95 -8.00 37.49
N ASN A 421 15.29 -8.08 37.46
CA ASN A 421 16.09 -9.20 37.98
C ASN A 421 17.34 -8.67 38.72
N PRO A 422 17.19 -8.08 39.92
CA PRO A 422 18.26 -7.35 40.61
C PRO A 422 19.41 -8.21 41.18
N GLU A 423 19.38 -9.54 41.05
CA GLU A 423 20.39 -10.47 41.59
C GLU A 423 21.24 -11.20 40.51
N GLY A 424 21.34 -10.63 39.31
CA GLY A 424 22.22 -11.12 38.23
C GLY A 424 23.64 -10.58 38.29
#